data_AF-A0A4Y7LA68-F1
#
_entry.id   AF-A0A4Y7LA68-F1
#
_cell.length_a   1.000
_cell.length_b   1.000
_cell.length_c   1.000
_cell.angle_alpha   90.00
_cell.angle_beta   90.00
_cell.angle_gamma   90.00
#
_symmetry.space_group_name_H-M   'P 1'
#
loop_
_entity.id
_entity.type
_entity.pdbx_description
1 polymer ?
#
loop_
_entity_poly.entity_id
_entity_poly.type
_entity_poly.pdbx_seq_one_letter_code
_entity_poly.pdbx_strand_id
1 'polypeptide(L)'
;MMAIQLLIDNYYSLGSLATDDQADPCLPEPYSWVNCSSGDTPRVTALNLHHSGALYNGDLYDFSTLDALEIIDLSDNILGQEFPDFLADFPNLKVLNLANNFFTGTVPTSLRKKSKEGTLNLTLTGEGMNELCFSDKEVCPTTKGKKTSSGIDEETSTNSGKKITTPIVLGVLIPIFMYFIGHPC
;
A
#
# COMPACT_ATOMS: atom_id res chain seq x y z
N MET A 1 -8.78 -4.83 15.45
CA MET A 1 -9.24 -6.23 15.53
C MET A 1 -9.05 -6.96 14.19
N MET A 2 -9.65 -6.53 13.06
CA MET A 2 -9.45 -7.22 11.75
C MET A 2 -8.00 -7.29 11.24
N ALA A 3 -7.17 -6.25 11.41
CA ALA A 3 -5.82 -6.28 10.82
C ALA A 3 -4.85 -7.25 11.52
N ILE A 4 -5.01 -7.48 12.82
CA ILE A 4 -4.25 -8.54 13.51
C ILE A 4 -4.72 -9.90 12.97
N GLN A 5 -6.03 -10.10 12.80
CA GLN A 5 -6.58 -11.33 12.24
C GLN A 5 -5.99 -11.63 10.84
N LEU A 6 -5.81 -10.62 9.98
CA LEU A 6 -5.19 -10.83 8.66
C LEU A 6 -3.70 -11.20 8.72
N LEU A 7 -2.93 -10.66 9.68
CA LEU A 7 -1.54 -11.07 9.93
C LEU A 7 -1.48 -12.50 10.49
N ILE A 8 -2.42 -12.82 11.39
CA ILE A 8 -2.69 -14.14 11.96
C ILE A 8 -3.01 -15.15 10.84
N ASP A 9 -4.07 -14.92 10.05
CA ASP A 9 -4.55 -15.82 8.99
C ASP A 9 -3.46 -16.11 7.94
N ASN A 10 -2.65 -15.11 7.60
CA ASN A 10 -1.55 -15.26 6.65
C ASN A 10 -0.38 -16.05 7.26
N TYR A 11 -0.04 -15.81 8.53
CA TYR A 11 0.96 -16.61 9.27
C TYR A 11 0.51 -18.08 9.47
N TYR A 12 -0.78 -18.32 9.73
CA TYR A 12 -1.33 -19.67 9.92
C TYR A 12 -1.30 -20.55 8.67
N SER A 13 -1.23 -19.96 7.47
CA SER A 13 -1.00 -20.71 6.22
C SER A 13 0.37 -21.43 6.18
N LEU A 14 1.28 -21.14 7.11
CA LEU A 14 2.60 -21.78 7.24
C LEU A 14 2.70 -22.82 8.36
N GLY A 15 1.69 -22.98 9.23
CA GLY A 15 1.59 -24.15 10.11
C GLY A 15 0.84 -24.01 11.44
N SER A 16 -0.20 -24.85 11.59
CA SER A 16 -0.75 -25.38 12.85
C SER A 16 -1.61 -24.48 13.77
N LEU A 17 -2.93 -24.77 13.74
CA LEU A 17 -3.85 -24.81 14.89
C LEU A 17 -3.98 -23.56 15.79
N ALA A 18 -4.74 -22.58 15.33
CA ALA A 18 -5.70 -21.87 16.18
C ALA A 18 -7.11 -22.14 15.63
N THR A 19 -8.05 -22.55 16.50
CA THR A 19 -9.43 -22.92 16.12
C THR A 19 -10.46 -21.96 16.70
N ASP A 20 -10.10 -20.68 16.83
CA ASP A 20 -10.97 -19.65 17.38
C ASP A 20 -10.68 -18.32 16.66
N ASP A 21 -11.72 -17.59 16.25
CA ASP A 21 -11.64 -16.39 15.39
C ASP A 21 -11.09 -15.15 16.13
N GLN A 22 -10.39 -15.36 17.25
CA GLN A 22 -9.99 -14.31 18.19
C GLN A 22 -8.77 -14.68 19.06
N ALA A 23 -7.74 -15.29 18.47
CA ALA A 23 -6.49 -15.52 19.17
C ALA A 23 -5.78 -14.17 19.50
N ASP A 24 -5.64 -13.86 20.78
CA ASP A 24 -4.89 -12.69 21.25
C ASP A 24 -3.39 -12.92 21.04
N PRO A 25 -2.67 -12.07 20.26
CA PRO A 25 -1.26 -12.30 19.95
C PRO A 25 -0.32 -12.22 21.15
N CYS A 26 -0.81 -11.77 22.32
CA CYS A 26 -0.05 -11.68 23.56
C CYS A 26 -0.35 -12.81 24.56
N LEU A 27 -1.36 -13.68 24.32
CA LEU A 27 -1.84 -14.66 25.29
C LEU A 27 -2.07 -16.06 24.67
N PRO A 28 -1.84 -17.16 25.41
CA PRO A 28 -1.32 -17.22 26.78
C PRO A 28 0.17 -16.88 26.90
N GLU A 29 0.91 -16.98 25.79
CA GLU A 29 2.27 -16.46 25.61
C GLU A 29 2.32 -15.66 24.29
N PRO A 30 3.14 -14.60 24.18
CA PRO A 30 3.23 -13.83 22.94
C PRO A 30 3.75 -14.64 21.75
N TYR A 31 3.21 -14.39 20.55
CA TYR A 31 3.78 -14.97 19.33
C TYR A 31 5.22 -14.48 19.10
N SER A 32 6.05 -15.31 18.45
CA SER A 32 7.47 -15.02 18.19
C SER A 32 7.74 -13.76 17.36
N TRP A 33 6.71 -13.25 16.67
CA TRP A 33 6.75 -12.04 15.83
C TRP A 33 6.14 -10.81 16.51
N VAL A 34 5.72 -10.89 17.78
CA VAL A 34 5.33 -9.72 18.60
C VAL A 34 6.14 -9.62 19.88
N ASN A 35 6.30 -8.40 20.39
CA ASN A 35 6.52 -8.18 21.82
C ASN A 35 5.25 -7.58 22.42
N CYS A 36 5.00 -7.88 23.70
CA CYS A 36 3.87 -7.34 24.43
C CYS A 36 4.31 -6.67 25.74
N SER A 37 3.53 -5.71 26.22
CA SER A 37 3.71 -5.11 27.55
C SER A 37 3.39 -6.11 28.66
N SER A 38 4.10 -6.01 29.79
CA SER A 38 3.70 -6.71 31.01
C SER A 38 2.43 -6.11 31.62
N GLY A 39 1.59 -6.95 32.23
CA GLY A 39 0.34 -6.57 32.90
C GLY A 39 -0.79 -7.57 32.67
N ASP A 40 -1.91 -7.40 33.38
CA ASP A 40 -3.08 -8.29 33.30
C ASP A 40 -3.80 -8.20 31.95
N THR A 41 -3.64 -7.09 31.24
CA THR A 41 -4.11 -6.88 29.86
C THR A 41 -2.91 -6.48 28.99
N PRO A 42 -2.12 -7.45 28.49
CA PRO A 42 -0.95 -7.16 27.67
C PRO A 42 -1.36 -6.50 26.34
N ARG A 43 -0.51 -5.60 25.83
CA ARG A 43 -0.72 -4.89 24.56
C ARG A 43 0.51 -5.05 23.68
N VAL A 44 0.31 -5.18 22.37
CA VAL A 44 1.42 -5.34 21.41
C VAL A 44 2.27 -4.07 21.38
N THR A 45 3.54 -4.18 21.75
CA THR A 45 4.53 -3.09 21.77
C THR A 45 5.56 -3.19 20.64
N ALA A 46 5.78 -4.37 20.07
CA ALA A 46 6.57 -4.54 18.86
C ALA A 46 5.88 -5.47 17.86
N LEU A 47 6.03 -5.17 16.58
CA LEU A 47 5.69 -6.04 15.46
C LEU A 47 6.97 -6.33 14.67
N ASN A 48 7.40 -7.59 14.65
CA ASN A 48 8.66 -8.05 14.07
C ASN A 48 8.37 -9.05 12.93
N LEU A 49 8.05 -8.53 11.75
CA LEU A 49 7.75 -9.31 10.54
C LEU A 49 8.80 -9.07 9.43
N HIS A 50 10.05 -8.81 9.81
CA HIS A 50 11.17 -8.80 8.88
C HIS A 50 11.25 -10.13 8.11
N HIS A 51 11.40 -10.07 6.79
CA HIS A 51 11.49 -11.23 5.90
C HIS A 51 10.39 -12.29 6.14
N SER A 52 9.15 -11.83 6.32
CA SER A 52 8.03 -12.72 6.63
C SER A 52 7.39 -13.29 5.37
N GLY A 53 7.14 -14.61 5.38
CA GLY A 53 6.24 -15.22 4.39
C GLY A 53 4.79 -14.73 4.49
N ALA A 54 4.43 -14.06 5.61
CA ALA A 54 3.07 -13.63 5.94
C ALA A 54 2.62 -12.34 5.22
N LEU A 55 3.46 -11.74 4.37
CA LEU A 55 3.18 -10.48 3.65
C LEU A 55 3.31 -10.66 2.12
N TYR A 56 3.13 -11.90 1.63
CA TYR A 56 3.35 -12.32 0.24
C TYR A 56 2.37 -11.70 -0.79
N ASN A 57 1.29 -11.06 -0.36
CA ASN A 57 0.38 -10.34 -1.25
C ASN A 57 0.84 -8.90 -1.54
N GLY A 58 1.79 -8.37 -0.75
CA GLY A 58 2.32 -7.01 -0.91
C GLY A 58 1.41 -5.89 -0.38
N ASP A 59 0.29 -6.23 0.25
CA ASP A 59 -0.62 -5.23 0.86
C ASP A 59 -0.33 -5.07 2.35
N LEU A 60 -0.38 -3.82 2.84
CA LEU A 60 -0.34 -3.54 4.28
C LEU A 60 -1.72 -3.13 4.80
N TYR A 61 -2.28 -3.94 5.70
CA TYR A 61 -3.58 -3.65 6.34
C TYR A 61 -3.45 -2.64 7.48
N ASP A 62 -4.53 -1.90 7.76
CA ASP A 62 -4.55 -0.86 8.80
C ASP A 62 -4.62 -1.47 10.21
N PHE A 63 -3.48 -1.47 10.90
CA PHE A 63 -3.35 -1.85 12.32
C PHE A 63 -3.18 -0.64 13.25
N SER A 64 -3.62 0.56 12.88
CA SER A 64 -3.64 1.77 13.72
C SER A 64 -4.22 1.58 15.13
N THR A 65 -5.13 0.61 15.29
CA THR A 65 -5.67 0.20 16.60
C THR A 65 -4.64 -0.36 17.60
N LEU A 66 -3.42 -0.67 17.15
CA LEU A 66 -2.29 -1.08 18.00
C LEU A 66 -1.53 0.14 18.54
N ASP A 67 -2.23 0.99 19.28
CA ASP A 67 -1.74 2.29 19.80
C ASP A 67 -0.61 2.18 20.85
N ALA A 68 -0.30 0.97 21.30
CA ALA A 68 0.87 0.65 22.15
C ALA A 68 2.19 0.45 21.37
N LEU A 69 2.17 0.39 20.04
CA LEU A 69 3.36 0.08 19.24
C LEU A 69 4.49 1.10 19.44
N GLU A 70 5.65 0.58 19.82
CA GLU A 70 6.92 1.29 19.90
C GLU A 70 7.87 0.90 18.75
N ILE A 71 7.76 -0.33 18.24
CA ILE A 71 8.62 -0.90 17.20
C ILE A 71 7.75 -1.54 16.11
N ILE A 72 7.99 -1.14 14.86
CA ILE A 72 7.45 -1.81 13.67
C ILE A 72 8.64 -2.13 12.77
N ASP A 73 8.92 -3.42 12.57
CA ASP A 73 9.85 -3.91 11.57
C ASP A 73 9.11 -4.80 10.56
N LEU A 74 8.99 -4.29 9.34
CA LEU A 74 8.40 -4.96 8.18
C LEU A 74 9.42 -5.01 7.03
N SER A 75 10.72 -4.95 7.33
CA SER A 75 11.77 -4.92 6.30
C SER A 75 11.89 -6.24 5.53
N ASP A 76 12.45 -6.19 4.32
CA ASP A 76 12.72 -7.37 3.47
C ASP A 76 11.47 -8.20 3.13
N ASN A 77 10.34 -7.52 2.95
CA ASN A 77 9.09 -8.08 2.43
C ASN A 77 8.83 -7.52 1.01
N ILE A 78 7.68 -7.83 0.44
CA ILE A 78 7.24 -7.30 -0.86
C ILE A 78 6.08 -6.29 -0.74
N LEU A 79 5.99 -5.60 0.40
CA LEU A 79 4.96 -4.58 0.64
C LEU A 79 5.12 -3.42 -0.36
N GLY A 80 4.02 -2.88 -0.86
CA GLY A 80 4.06 -1.74 -1.76
C GLY A 80 2.81 -0.87 -1.72
N GLN A 81 2.36 -0.44 -2.90
CA GLN A 81 1.32 0.58 -3.09
C GLN A 81 1.73 1.97 -2.56
N GLU A 82 0.76 2.86 -2.33
CA GLU A 82 0.97 4.19 -1.76
C GLU A 82 1.33 4.09 -0.27
N PHE A 83 2.23 4.96 0.19
CA PHE A 83 2.67 4.98 1.59
C PHE A 83 1.47 5.16 2.55
N PRO A 84 1.23 4.25 3.52
CA PRO A 84 0.05 4.34 4.37
C PRO A 84 0.20 5.37 5.49
N ASP A 85 -0.64 6.40 5.44
CA ASP A 85 -0.64 7.54 6.38
C ASP A 85 -0.72 7.12 7.86
N PHE A 86 -1.46 6.04 8.18
CA PHE A 86 -1.68 5.59 9.56
C PHE A 86 -0.38 5.24 10.31
N LEU A 87 0.71 4.91 9.60
CA LEU A 87 2.03 4.69 10.20
C LEU A 87 2.57 5.94 10.90
N ALA A 88 2.11 7.13 10.52
CA ALA A 88 2.48 8.40 11.15
C ALA A 88 1.82 8.61 12.52
N ASP A 89 0.65 8.03 12.74
CA ASP A 89 -0.26 8.37 13.84
C ASP A 89 -0.01 7.58 15.13
N PHE A 90 0.82 6.53 15.07
CA PHE A 90 1.23 5.81 16.27
C PHE A 90 1.90 6.77 17.29
N PRO A 91 1.34 6.89 18.51
CA PRO A 91 1.77 7.91 19.47
C PRO A 91 3.08 7.54 20.19
N ASN A 92 3.37 6.24 20.31
CA ASN A 92 4.51 5.70 21.07
C ASN A 92 5.66 5.20 20.18
N LEU A 93 5.56 5.35 18.86
CA LEU A 93 6.47 4.74 17.88
C LEU A 93 7.88 5.35 17.92
N LYS A 94 8.88 4.49 18.19
CA LYS A 94 10.31 4.80 18.30
C LYS A 94 11.13 4.20 17.16
N VAL A 95 10.66 3.11 16.55
CA VAL A 95 11.31 2.46 15.40
C VAL A 95 10.27 2.13 14.33
N LEU A 96 10.51 2.58 13.10
CA LEU A 96 9.79 2.18 11.90
C LEU A 96 10.80 1.76 10.83
N ASN A 97 10.92 0.45 10.61
CA ASN A 97 11.78 -0.13 9.58
C ASN A 97 10.92 -0.74 8.48
N LEU A 98 10.95 -0.12 7.29
CA LEU A 98 10.32 -0.61 6.06
C LEU A 98 11.37 -0.83 4.96
N ALA A 99 12.64 -1.04 5.31
CA ALA A 99 13.72 -1.25 4.34
C ALA A 99 13.42 -2.42 3.39
N ASN A 100 13.97 -2.39 2.18
CA ASN A 100 13.81 -3.46 1.18
C ASN A 100 12.33 -3.85 0.96
N ASN A 101 11.53 -2.88 0.48
CA ASN A 101 10.11 -3.00 0.12
C ASN A 101 9.85 -2.09 -1.10
N PHE A 102 8.61 -2.03 -1.59
CA PHE A 102 8.21 -1.38 -2.85
C PHE A 102 7.16 -0.26 -2.64
N PHE A 103 7.23 0.45 -1.50
CA PHE A 103 6.33 1.57 -1.22
C PHE A 103 6.57 2.75 -2.18
N THR A 104 5.49 3.44 -2.52
CA THR A 104 5.46 4.54 -3.50
C THR A 104 4.73 5.76 -2.94
N GLY A 105 4.88 6.92 -3.58
CA GLY A 105 4.11 8.12 -3.22
C GLY A 105 4.69 8.91 -2.06
N THR A 106 3.84 9.66 -1.34
CA THR A 106 4.29 10.68 -0.39
C THR A 106 4.47 10.10 1.01
N VAL A 107 5.67 10.20 1.58
CA VAL A 107 5.90 9.92 3.01
C VAL A 107 5.38 11.10 3.86
N PRO A 108 4.48 10.86 4.84
CA PRO A 108 3.97 11.89 5.74
C PRO A 108 5.06 12.75 6.37
N THR A 109 4.89 14.07 6.28
CA THR A 109 5.88 15.04 6.80
C THR A 109 6.07 14.93 8.32
N SER A 110 5.08 14.42 9.04
CA SER A 110 5.11 14.08 10.47
C SER A 110 6.14 12.98 10.80
N LEU A 111 6.23 11.91 10.00
CA LEU A 111 7.25 10.86 10.17
C LEU A 111 8.66 11.41 9.97
N ARG A 112 8.86 12.18 8.89
CA ARG A 112 10.13 12.88 8.61
C ARG A 112 10.49 13.87 9.73
N LYS A 113 9.50 14.55 10.32
CA LYS A 113 9.71 15.46 11.46
C LYS A 113 10.14 14.69 12.71
N LYS A 114 9.40 13.66 13.13
CA LYS A 114 9.76 12.76 14.25
C LYS A 114 11.19 12.22 14.09
N SER A 115 11.55 11.82 12.86
CA SER A 115 12.91 11.35 12.55
C SER A 115 14.00 12.42 12.68
N LYS A 116 13.78 13.63 12.14
CA LYS A 116 14.72 14.76 12.30
C LYS A 116 14.88 15.23 13.75
N GLU A 117 13.83 15.10 14.55
CA GLU A 117 13.81 15.42 15.97
C GLU A 117 14.42 14.31 16.85
N GLY A 118 14.80 13.17 16.25
CA GLY A 118 15.40 12.03 16.95
C GLY A 118 14.43 11.21 17.80
N THR A 119 13.12 11.44 17.68
CA THR A 119 12.08 10.69 18.42
C THR A 119 11.68 9.39 17.73
N LEU A 120 11.98 9.26 16.42
CA LEU A 120 11.71 8.07 15.62
C LEU A 120 12.94 7.67 14.80
N ASN A 121 13.41 6.43 14.96
CA ASN A 121 14.30 5.81 13.99
C ASN A 121 13.48 5.36 12.77
N LEU A 122 13.68 6.01 11.63
CA LEU A 122 12.91 5.80 10.41
C LEU A 122 13.83 5.26 9.30
N THR A 123 13.59 4.02 8.86
CA THR A 123 14.39 3.39 7.79
C THR A 123 13.50 3.11 6.58
N LEU A 124 13.72 3.90 5.51
CA LEU A 124 12.99 3.88 4.24
C LEU A 124 13.97 3.78 3.05
N THR A 125 14.83 2.77 3.07
CA THR A 125 15.97 2.61 2.15
C THR A 125 16.13 1.17 1.69
N GLY A 126 16.91 0.94 0.63
CA GLY A 126 17.23 -0.40 0.14
C GLY A 126 16.58 -0.70 -1.19
N GLU A 127 16.41 -1.98 -1.51
CA GLU A 127 15.79 -2.42 -2.77
C GLU A 127 14.32 -2.02 -2.83
N GLY A 128 13.81 -1.65 -4.02
CA GLY A 128 12.42 -1.25 -4.26
C GLY A 128 11.98 0.14 -3.76
N MET A 129 12.70 0.72 -2.78
CA MET A 129 12.32 1.97 -2.10
C MET A 129 12.65 3.26 -2.89
N ASN A 130 12.47 3.25 -4.22
CA ASN A 130 12.90 4.32 -5.13
C ASN A 130 11.77 5.23 -5.66
N GLU A 131 10.51 4.96 -5.32
CA GLU A 131 9.33 5.73 -5.78
C GLU A 131 8.72 6.60 -4.66
N LEU A 132 9.46 6.84 -3.57
CA LEU A 132 9.03 7.64 -2.42
C LEU A 132 9.45 9.12 -2.55
N CYS A 133 8.51 10.00 -2.21
CA CYS A 133 8.69 11.45 -2.07
C CYS A 133 8.59 11.85 -0.61
N PHE A 134 9.14 13.00 -0.24
CA PHE A 134 9.18 13.41 1.17
C PHE A 134 8.81 14.89 1.40
N SER A 135 7.99 15.45 0.51
CA SER A 135 7.66 16.87 0.49
C SER A 135 6.36 17.10 -0.27
N ASP A 136 5.44 17.87 0.32
CA ASP A 136 4.17 18.31 -0.29
C ASP A 136 4.38 19.17 -1.57
N LYS A 137 5.63 19.55 -1.86
CA LYS A 137 6.06 20.30 -3.06
C LYS A 137 6.79 19.44 -4.10
N GLU A 138 7.03 18.18 -3.80
CA GLU A 138 7.68 17.22 -4.69
C GLU A 138 6.58 16.56 -5.54
N VAL A 139 6.64 16.71 -6.86
CA VAL A 139 5.66 16.07 -7.75
C VAL A 139 5.94 14.59 -7.76
N CYS A 140 5.19 13.82 -6.98
CA CYS A 140 5.38 12.38 -6.91
C CYS A 140 5.19 11.70 -8.27
N PRO A 141 6.00 10.67 -8.58
CA PRO A 141 5.79 9.85 -9.75
C PRO A 141 4.44 9.13 -9.63
N THR A 142 3.44 9.64 -10.33
CA THR A 142 2.13 9.00 -10.42
C THR A 142 2.22 7.81 -11.37
N THR A 143 1.86 6.62 -10.88
CA THR A 143 1.73 5.41 -11.69
C THR A 143 0.62 5.60 -12.72
N LYS A 144 1.00 5.88 -13.97
CA LYS A 144 0.09 6.18 -15.08
C LYS A 144 -0.79 4.98 -15.40
N GLY A 145 -2.06 4.94 -14.95
CA GLY A 145 -2.87 3.78 -15.32
C GLY A 145 -4.36 3.65 -15.02
N LYS A 146 -5.05 4.51 -14.26
CA LYS A 146 -6.52 4.37 -14.07
C LYS A 146 -7.29 5.51 -14.75
N LYS A 147 -7.73 5.27 -15.99
CA LYS A 147 -8.70 6.15 -16.67
C LYS A 147 -10.10 5.90 -16.10
N THR A 148 -10.59 6.80 -15.26
CA THR A 148 -12.02 6.95 -14.97
C THR A 148 -12.51 8.29 -15.50
N SER A 149 -13.49 8.25 -16.38
CA SER A 149 -14.08 9.39 -17.08
C SER A 149 -15.19 10.05 -16.27
N SER A 150 -15.13 11.38 -16.10
CA SER A 150 -16.26 12.30 -16.25
C SER A 150 -15.78 13.76 -16.24
N GLY A 151 -16.37 14.64 -17.06
CA GLY A 151 -16.25 16.11 -16.92
C GLY A 151 -17.17 16.63 -15.80
N ILE A 152 -17.38 17.94 -15.56
CA ILE A 152 -17.13 19.17 -16.34
C ILE A 152 -17.27 20.37 -15.36
N ASP A 153 -16.74 21.59 -15.52
CA ASP A 153 -15.48 22.15 -16.08
C ASP A 153 -15.47 23.67 -15.74
N GLU A 154 -14.39 24.27 -15.20
CA GLU A 154 -14.26 25.76 -15.08
C GLU A 154 -12.82 26.26 -15.33
N GLU A 155 -12.70 27.40 -16.03
CA GLU A 155 -11.47 27.97 -16.60
C GLU A 155 -10.58 28.73 -15.58
N THR A 156 -9.26 28.88 -15.80
CA THR A 156 -8.74 30.00 -16.60
C THR A 156 -7.28 29.82 -17.07
N SER A 157 -7.10 29.91 -18.40
CA SER A 157 -5.94 30.39 -19.17
C SER A 157 -4.57 30.54 -18.47
N THR A 158 -3.51 29.87 -18.93
CA THR A 158 -2.73 30.24 -20.15
C THR A 158 -1.61 29.20 -20.42
N ASN A 159 -0.98 29.03 -21.58
CA ASN A 159 -1.24 29.40 -23.00
C ASN A 159 -0.24 28.61 -23.91
N SER A 160 -0.41 28.71 -25.25
CA SER A 160 0.58 28.44 -26.34
C SER A 160 0.68 27.04 -26.94
N GLY A 161 0.40 26.96 -28.26
CA GLY A 161 1.13 26.06 -29.19
C GLY A 161 0.40 24.81 -29.73
N LYS A 162 -0.20 24.93 -30.92
CA LYS A 162 -0.55 23.84 -31.88
C LYS A 162 -1.36 22.63 -31.34
N LYS A 163 -2.69 22.71 -31.46
CA LYS A 163 -3.55 21.53 -31.63
C LYS A 163 -3.56 21.13 -33.11
N ILE A 164 -3.21 19.88 -33.42
CA ILE A 164 -3.40 19.27 -34.75
C ILE A 164 -4.69 18.45 -34.68
N THR A 165 -5.75 18.90 -35.35
CA THR A 165 -7.05 18.24 -35.38
C THR A 165 -7.24 17.48 -36.69
N THR A 166 -7.31 16.15 -36.61
CA THR A 166 -7.71 15.29 -37.74
C THR A 166 -9.22 15.37 -37.98
N PRO A 167 -9.70 15.57 -39.22
CA PRO A 167 -11.13 15.64 -39.51
C PRO A 167 -11.77 14.24 -39.51
N ILE A 168 -12.95 14.14 -38.90
CA ILE A 168 -13.80 12.94 -38.90
C ILE A 168 -14.61 12.93 -40.21
N VAL A 169 -14.44 11.89 -41.04
CA VAL A 169 -15.22 11.70 -42.27
C VAL A 169 -16.44 10.83 -41.97
N LEU A 170 -17.65 11.38 -42.11
CA LEU A 170 -18.89 10.62 -41.97
C LEU A 170 -19.18 9.78 -43.21
N GLY A 171 -19.34 8.46 -42.97
CA GLY A 171 -20.20 7.48 -43.63
C GLY A 171 -20.61 7.64 -45.11
N VAL A 172 -20.27 6.60 -45.90
CA VAL A 172 -21.10 6.14 -47.02
C VAL A 172 -21.38 4.65 -46.82
N LEU A 173 -22.66 4.27 -46.79
CA LEU A 173 -23.10 2.87 -46.73
C LEU A 173 -22.91 2.22 -48.10
N ILE A 174 -22.06 1.18 -48.17
CA ILE A 174 -21.91 0.36 -49.38
C ILE A 174 -22.92 -0.80 -49.28
N PRO A 175 -23.87 -0.95 -50.23
CA PRO A 175 -24.88 -2.00 -50.17
C PRO A 175 -24.27 -3.39 -50.42
N ILE A 176 -24.67 -4.36 -49.60
CA ILE A 176 -24.28 -5.77 -49.71
C ILE A 176 -24.89 -6.34 -50.99
N PHE A 177 -24.08 -6.53 -52.04
CA PHE A 177 -24.51 -7.30 -53.20
C PHE A 177 -24.31 -8.80 -52.96
N MET A 178 -25.44 -9.50 -52.88
CA MET A 178 -25.52 -10.96 -52.83
C MET A 178 -24.82 -11.57 -54.04
N TYR A 179 -23.89 -12.51 -53.80
CA TYR A 179 -23.46 -13.46 -54.83
C TYR A 179 -23.40 -14.88 -54.28
N PHE A 180 -24.58 -15.50 -54.19
CA PHE A 180 -24.71 -16.94 -54.00
C PHE A 180 -24.36 -17.66 -55.31
N ILE A 181 -23.10 -18.06 -55.46
CA ILE A 181 -22.66 -19.18 -56.30
C ILE A 181 -21.58 -19.92 -55.51
N GLY A 182 -21.61 -21.23 -55.30
CA GLY A 182 -22.60 -22.23 -55.70
C GLY A 182 -21.95 -23.61 -55.53
N HIS A 183 -22.43 -24.42 -54.57
CA HIS A 183 -21.99 -25.81 -54.46
C HIS A 183 -22.63 -26.64 -55.57
N PRO A 184 -21.85 -27.56 -56.16
CA PRO A 184 -22.36 -28.91 -56.32
C PRO A 184 -21.34 -30.00 -55.90
N CYS A 185 -21.85 -30.95 -55.10
CA CYS A 185 -21.31 -32.28 -54.79
C CYS A 185 -19.92 -32.35 -54.14
#